data_AF-A0A2V6B5S3-F1
#
_entry.id   AF-A0A2V6B5S3-F1
#
_cell.length_a   1.000
_cell.length_b   1.000
_cell.length_c   1.000
_cell.angle_alpha   90.00
_cell.angle_beta   90.00
_cell.angle_gamma   90.00
#
_symmetry.space_group_name_H-M   'P 1'
#
loop_
_entity.id
_entity.type
_entity.pdbx_description
1 polymer ?
#
loop_
_entity_poly.entity_id
_entity_poly.type
_entity_poly.pdbx_seq_one_letter_code
_entity_poly.pdbx_strand_id
1 'polypeptide(L)'
;MTANVSIIIAHKDNVLQMKNAALRYRPAEATPGEVRPRSPAPAGARGGAGREQRTSERTVYVLSRGQPQPVQIKTGISDGVVTEVIEGLKEGDRIITAELASKSPAASPPPNPFSGGGRRFP
;
A
#
# COMPACT_ATOMS: atom_id res chain seq x y z
N MET A 1 1.70 11.81 -36.02
CA MET A 1 0.96 10.53 -35.90
C MET A 1 1.46 9.84 -34.64
N THR A 2 0.59 9.39 -33.76
CA THR A 2 0.95 8.70 -32.50
C THR A 2 0.12 7.43 -32.37
N ALA A 3 0.68 6.38 -31.77
CA ALA A 3 0.02 5.09 -31.57
C ALA A 3 0.25 4.57 -30.15
N ASN A 4 -0.77 3.94 -29.56
CA ASN A 4 -0.66 3.21 -28.31
C ASN A 4 -0.39 1.73 -28.62
N VAL A 5 0.65 1.15 -28.03
CA VAL A 5 1.01 -0.26 -28.19
C VAL A 5 1.12 -0.92 -26.82
N SER A 6 0.64 -2.16 -26.70
CA SER A 6 0.78 -2.98 -25.50
C SER A 6 1.69 -4.17 -25.81
N ILE A 7 2.69 -4.43 -24.95
CA ILE A 7 3.67 -5.51 -25.13
C ILE A 7 3.60 -6.42 -23.90
N ILE A 8 3.39 -7.71 -24.13
CA ILE A 8 3.41 -8.72 -23.07
C ILE A 8 4.86 -9.14 -22.83
N ILE A 9 5.36 -8.90 -21.62
CA ILE A 9 6.75 -9.19 -21.23
C ILE A 9 6.91 -10.49 -20.42
N ALA A 10 5.83 -10.95 -19.78
CA ALA A 10 5.78 -12.17 -18.99
C ALA A 10 4.33 -12.65 -18.89
N HIS A 11 4.13 -13.96 -18.91
CA HIS A 11 2.82 -14.59 -18.75
C HIS A 11 2.99 -15.89 -17.97
N LYS A 12 2.04 -16.20 -17.09
CA LYS A 12 2.03 -17.43 -16.31
C LYS A 12 0.61 -17.82 -15.94
N ASP A 13 0.26 -19.05 -16.25
CA ASP A 13 -1.05 -19.64 -15.95
C ASP A 13 -1.06 -20.31 -14.59
N ASN A 14 -2.25 -20.50 -14.03
CA ASN A 14 -2.50 -21.29 -12.80
C ASN A 14 -1.63 -20.82 -11.61
N VAL A 15 -1.66 -19.53 -11.30
CA VAL A 15 -0.94 -18.93 -10.17
C VAL A 15 -1.91 -18.42 -9.11
N LEU A 16 -1.48 -18.45 -7.85
CA LEU A 16 -2.20 -17.80 -6.76
C LEU A 16 -2.03 -16.28 -6.89
N GLN A 17 -3.13 -15.58 -7.16
CA GLN A 17 -3.12 -14.13 -7.36
C GLN A 17 -3.64 -13.39 -6.13
N MET A 18 -3.04 -12.23 -5.87
CA MET A 18 -3.47 -11.33 -4.81
C MET A 18 -3.54 -9.89 -5.30
N LYS A 19 -4.53 -9.12 -4.81
CA LYS A 19 -4.61 -7.68 -5.04
C LYS A 19 -3.46 -6.93 -4.37
N ASN A 20 -2.84 -6.00 -5.09
CA ASN A 20 -1.72 -5.21 -4.59
C ASN A 20 -2.06 -4.36 -3.34
N ALA A 21 -3.34 -4.08 -3.09
CA ALA A 21 -3.81 -3.40 -1.89
C ALA A 21 -3.45 -4.14 -0.59
N ALA A 22 -3.45 -5.48 -0.58
CA ALA A 22 -3.10 -6.27 0.60
C ALA A 22 -1.64 -6.07 1.06
N LEU A 23 -0.74 -5.78 0.13
CA LEU A 23 0.68 -5.47 0.43
C LEU A 23 0.86 -4.12 1.14
N ARG A 24 -0.17 -3.27 1.13
CA ARG A 24 -0.15 -1.93 1.72
C ARG A 24 -0.90 -1.87 3.05
N TYR A 25 -1.69 -2.89 3.38
CA TYR A 25 -2.45 -2.92 4.62
C TYR A 25 -1.52 -2.97 5.84
N ARG A 26 -1.85 -2.16 6.85
CA ARG A 26 -1.22 -2.13 8.16
C ARG A 26 -2.34 -2.06 9.20
N PRO A 27 -2.44 -3.03 10.12
CA PRO A 27 -3.47 -3.00 11.15
C PRO A 27 -3.23 -1.84 12.12
N ALA A 28 -4.30 -1.28 12.69
CA ALA A 28 -4.22 -0.15 13.63
C ALA A 28 -3.41 -0.49 14.90
N GLU A 29 -3.37 -1.77 15.29
CA GLU A 29 -2.60 -2.27 16.43
C GLU A 29 -1.13 -2.55 16.10
N ALA A 30 -0.72 -2.52 14.83
CA ALA A 30 0.69 -2.57 14.49
C ALA A 30 1.32 -1.23 14.86
N THR A 31 2.04 -1.21 15.98
CA THR A 31 2.86 -0.07 16.42
C THR A 31 3.62 0.51 15.21
N PRO A 32 3.41 1.80 14.85
CA PRO A 32 4.11 2.46 13.77
C PRO A 32 5.56 2.72 14.18
N GLY A 33 6.39 1.67 14.25
CA GLY A 33 7.75 1.76 14.77
C GLY A 33 8.72 0.75 14.17
N GLU A 34 8.24 -0.38 13.65
CA GLU A 34 9.10 -1.42 13.07
C GLU A 34 9.10 -1.43 11.53
N VAL A 35 8.70 -0.31 10.93
CA VAL A 35 9.17 0.04 9.59
C VAL A 35 10.14 1.19 9.81
N ARG A 36 11.44 0.89 9.89
CA ARG A 36 12.47 1.93 9.79
C ARG A 36 12.07 2.80 8.59
N PRO A 37 11.81 4.10 8.76
CA PRO A 37 11.71 4.98 7.62
C PRO A 37 13.07 4.86 6.94
N ARG A 38 13.10 4.27 5.74
CA ARG A 38 14.23 4.52 4.85
C ARG A 38 14.23 6.03 4.69
N SER A 39 15.28 6.66 5.22
CA SER A 39 15.52 8.09 5.13
C SER A 39 15.16 8.59 3.73
N PRO A 40 14.56 9.78 3.59
CA PRO A 40 14.35 10.36 2.27
C PRO A 40 15.73 10.54 1.62
N ALA A 41 16.09 9.63 0.72
CA ALA A 41 17.24 9.81 -0.14
C ALA A 41 16.97 11.06 -1.01
N PRO A 42 17.97 11.93 -1.21
CA PRO A 42 17.78 13.20 -1.89
C PRO A 42 17.18 12.99 -3.29
N ALA A 43 16.25 13.88 -3.65
CA ALA A 43 15.64 13.96 -4.95
C ALA A 43 16.73 14.16 -6.03
N GLY A 44 17.12 13.08 -6.71
CA GLY A 44 18.23 13.15 -7.64
C GLY A 44 18.52 11.90 -8.46
N ALA A 45 17.58 10.98 -8.63
CA ALA A 45 17.77 9.82 -9.51
C ALA A 45 16.50 9.55 -10.35
N ARG A 46 16.30 10.39 -11.37
CA ARG A 46 15.52 9.99 -12.55
C ARG A 46 16.37 8.96 -13.32
N GLY A 47 16.20 7.70 -12.96
CA GLY A 47 16.79 6.56 -13.66
C GLY A 47 15.74 5.47 -13.80
N GLY A 48 15.00 5.50 -14.91
CA GLY A 48 14.18 4.38 -15.32
C GLY A 48 15.08 3.31 -15.94
N ALA A 49 15.13 2.13 -15.33
CA ALA A 49 15.34 0.82 -15.95
C ALA A 49 15.57 -0.21 -14.83
N GLY A 50 14.70 -1.22 -14.76
CA GLY A 50 14.98 -2.45 -14.02
C GLY A 50 14.97 -2.31 -12.51
N ARG A 51 13.80 -2.08 -11.88
CA ARG A 51 13.56 -2.74 -10.60
C ARG A 51 13.43 -4.21 -10.92
N GLU A 52 14.59 -4.84 -11.02
CA GLU A 52 14.81 -6.27 -11.17
C GLU A 52 13.70 -7.01 -10.45
N GLN A 53 13.13 -7.98 -11.17
CA GLN A 53 12.15 -8.98 -10.75
C GLN A 53 12.69 -9.79 -9.57
N ARG A 54 13.06 -9.12 -8.47
CA ARG A 54 13.48 -9.73 -7.24
C ARG A 54 12.22 -10.21 -6.59
N THR A 55 12.07 -11.52 -6.62
CA THR A 55 11.31 -12.27 -5.65
C THR A 55 11.48 -11.62 -4.28
N SER A 56 10.47 -10.85 -3.89
CA SER A 56 10.55 -9.98 -2.72
C SER A 56 9.75 -10.67 -1.63
N GLU A 57 10.42 -11.02 -0.54
CA GLU A 57 9.75 -11.36 0.70
C GLU A 57 8.96 -10.15 1.17
N ARG A 58 7.65 -10.34 1.41
CA ARG A 58 6.74 -9.29 1.88
C ARG A 58 5.85 -9.86 2.98
N THR A 59 5.37 -9.00 3.86
CA THR A 59 4.38 -9.38 4.88
C THR A 59 2.99 -8.97 4.41
N VAL A 60 2.06 -9.90 4.47
CA VAL A 60 0.62 -9.68 4.29
C VAL A 60 -0.12 -10.09 5.55
N TYR A 61 -1.36 -9.64 5.69
CA TYR A 61 -2.19 -10.00 6.84
C TYR A 61 -3.34 -10.88 6.40
N VAL A 62 -3.41 -12.07 6.99
CA VAL A 62 -4.51 -13.02 6.82
C VAL A 62 -5.52 -12.80 7.94
N LEU A 63 -6.80 -12.79 7.60
CA LEU A 63 -7.89 -12.66 8.54
C LEU A 63 -8.19 -14.04 9.14
N SER A 64 -7.75 -14.24 10.39
CA SER A 64 -8.00 -15.48 11.14
C SER A 64 -8.76 -15.16 12.42
N ARG A 65 -9.93 -15.76 12.60
CA ARG A 65 -10.80 -15.55 13.79
C ARG A 65 -11.11 -14.07 14.09
N GLY A 66 -11.24 -13.25 13.03
CA GLY A 66 -11.52 -11.83 13.15
C GLY A 66 -10.31 -10.95 13.47
N GLN A 67 -9.11 -11.54 13.56
CA GLN A 67 -7.87 -10.82 13.86
C GLN A 67 -6.89 -10.86 12.67
N PRO A 68 -6.16 -9.76 12.39
CA PRO A 68 -5.13 -9.72 11.34
C PRO A 68 -3.86 -10.47 11.80
N GLN A 69 -3.54 -11.59 11.15
CA GLN A 69 -2.31 -12.34 11.41
C GLN A 69 -1.25 -12.05 10.35
N PRO A 70 -0.03 -11.59 10.72
CA PRO A 70 1.04 -11.35 9.77
C PRO A 70 1.58 -12.67 9.23
N VAL A 71 1.68 -12.77 7.90
CA VAL A 71 2.22 -13.93 7.18
C VAL A 71 3.27 -13.42 6.20
N GLN A 72 4.47 -14.00 6.26
CA GLN A 72 5.54 -13.70 5.32
C GLN A 72 5.32 -14.51 4.04
N ILE A 73 5.33 -13.81 2.91
CA ILE A 73 5.05 -14.37 1.59
C ILE A 73 6.17 -14.04 0.63
N LYS A 74 6.28 -14.88 -0.39
CA LYS A 74 7.18 -14.71 -1.51
C LYS A 74 6.37 -14.31 -2.73
N THR A 75 6.69 -13.14 -3.28
CA THR A 75 5.95 -12.57 -4.43
C THR A 75 6.74 -12.72 -5.73
N GLY A 76 6.05 -12.83 -6.86
CA GLY A 76 6.65 -12.93 -8.19
C GLY A 76 6.21 -11.80 -9.14
N ILE A 77 5.84 -12.15 -10.38
CA ILE A 77 5.34 -11.20 -11.39
C ILE A 77 4.11 -10.43 -10.92
N SER A 78 4.08 -9.14 -11.24
CA SER A 78 2.94 -8.26 -11.02
C SER A 78 2.61 -7.52 -12.30
N ASP A 79 1.32 -7.42 -12.61
CA ASP A 79 0.80 -6.68 -13.76
C ASP A 79 0.40 -5.22 -13.39
N GLY A 80 0.71 -4.80 -12.16
CA GLY A 80 0.36 -3.50 -11.60
C GLY A 80 -0.94 -3.49 -10.78
N VAL A 81 -1.87 -4.42 -11.03
CA VAL A 81 -3.15 -4.54 -10.30
C VAL A 81 -3.09 -5.71 -9.31
N VAL A 82 -2.58 -6.85 -9.76
CA VAL A 82 -2.38 -8.07 -9.00
C VAL A 82 -0.90 -8.47 -8.99
N THR A 83 -0.53 -9.29 -8.01
CA THR A 83 0.79 -9.89 -7.88
C THR A 83 0.61 -11.39 -7.65
N GLU A 84 1.45 -12.20 -8.29
CA GLU A 84 1.50 -13.64 -8.00
C GLU A 84 2.16 -13.90 -6.64
N VAL A 85 1.63 -14.89 -5.92
CA VAL A 85 2.19 -15.40 -4.69
C VAL A 85 2.80 -16.77 -4.97
N ILE A 86 4.10 -16.90 -4.70
CA ILE A 86 4.87 -18.13 -4.93
C ILE A 86 4.83 -19.02 -3.70
N GLU A 87 4.98 -18.43 -2.50
CA GLU A 87 5.02 -19.15 -1.23
C GLU A 87 4.35 -18.30 -0.13
N GLY A 88 3.89 -18.99 0.94
CA GLY A 88 3.40 -18.37 2.17
C GLY A 88 1.88 -18.20 2.27
N LEU A 89 1.12 -18.44 1.19
CA LEU A 89 -0.35 -18.45 1.23
C LEU A 89 -0.91 -19.69 0.54
N LYS A 90 -2.12 -20.08 0.92
CA LYS A 90 -2.89 -21.15 0.30
C LYS A 90 -4.14 -20.59 -0.36
N GLU A 91 -4.65 -21.36 -1.32
CA GLU A 91 -5.98 -21.09 -1.88
C GLU A 91 -7.04 -21.13 -0.78
N GLY A 92 -7.92 -20.13 -0.78
CA GLY A 92 -8.98 -19.97 0.23
C GLY A 92 -8.61 -19.11 1.43
N ASP A 93 -7.33 -18.74 1.61
CA ASP A 93 -6.92 -17.83 2.67
C ASP A 93 -7.52 -16.43 2.44
N ARG A 94 -8.16 -15.88 3.48
CA ARG A 94 -8.75 -14.55 3.43
C ARG A 94 -7.71 -13.51 3.80
N ILE A 95 -7.26 -12.73 2.83
CA ILE A 95 -6.32 -11.64 3.05
C ILE A 95 -7.05 -10.30 3.25
N ILE A 96 -6.43 -9.41 4.02
CA ILE A 96 -6.99 -8.08 4.26
C ILE A 96 -6.44 -7.10 3.22
N THR A 97 -7.32 -6.52 2.40
CA THR A 97 -6.96 -5.53 1.38
C THR A 97 -7.16 -4.09 1.84
N ALA A 98 -8.11 -3.87 2.74
CA ALA A 98 -8.45 -2.58 3.31
C ALA A 98 -9.22 -2.80 4.61
N GLU A 99 -9.09 -1.85 5.52
CA GLU A 99 -9.92 -1.75 6.72
C GLU A 99 -10.64 -0.42 6.65
N LEU A 100 -11.97 -0.46 6.70
CA LEU A 100 -12.78 0.75 6.70
C LEU A 100 -12.88 1.25 8.13
N ALA A 101 -11.91 2.06 8.55
CA ALA A 101 -12.07 2.84 9.75
C ALA A 101 -13.20 3.86 9.50
N SER A 102 -14.32 3.74 10.22
CA SER A 102 -15.28 4.82 10.34
C SER A 102 -14.58 5.96 11.09
N LYS A 103 -13.92 6.84 10.34
CA LYS A 103 -13.27 8.03 10.87
C LYS A 103 -14.36 8.91 11.48
N SER A 104 -14.44 8.92 12.82
CA SER A 104 -15.18 9.96 13.52
C SER A 104 -14.64 11.31 13.07
N PRO A 105 -15.48 12.31 12.72
CA PRO A 105 -15.02 13.57 12.17
C PRO A 105 -14.00 14.19 13.12
N ALA A 106 -12.83 14.51 12.58
CA ALA A 106 -11.77 15.17 13.32
C ALA A 106 -12.29 16.48 13.90
N ALA A 107 -11.91 16.77 15.15
CA ALA A 107 -12.27 17.96 15.89
C ALA A 107 -12.04 19.24 15.07
N SER A 108 -12.93 20.21 15.28
CA SER A 108 -13.00 21.53 14.67
C SER A 108 -11.62 22.21 14.52
N PRO A 109 -11.36 22.90 13.39
CA PRO A 109 -10.13 23.66 13.21
C PRO A 109 -9.97 24.73 14.31
N PRO A 110 -8.74 25.03 14.75
CA PRO A 110 -8.51 26.05 15.78
C PRO A 110 -9.03 27.41 15.29
N PRO A 111 -9.54 28.26 16.21
CA PRO A 111 -10.09 29.55 15.82
C PRO A 111 -9.03 30.43 15.14
N ASN A 112 -9.35 30.91 13.93
CA ASN A 112 -8.48 31.79 13.17
C ASN A 112 -8.38 33.17 13.87
N PRO A 113 -7.17 33.64 14.20
CA PRO A 113 -6.99 34.93 14.87
C PRO A 113 -7.31 36.14 13.98
N PHE A 114 -7.57 35.91 12.69
CA PHE A 114 -7.92 36.95 11.72
C PHE A 114 -9.43 37.21 11.58
N SER A 115 -10.30 36.43 12.24
CA SER A 115 -11.76 36.66 12.18
C SER A 115 -12.28 37.62 13.26
N GLY A 116 -11.40 38.14 14.12
CA GLY A 116 -11.77 39.03 15.23
C GLY A 116 -10.98 40.33 15.20
N GLY A 117 -11.40 41.30 14.39
CA GLY A 117 -10.64 42.56 14.31
C GLY A 117 -11.22 43.69 13.47
N GLY A 118 -12.53 43.72 13.20
CA GLY A 118 -13.17 44.88 12.58
C GLY A 118 -13.38 46.01 13.59
N ARG A 119 -12.31 46.67 14.05
CA ARG A 119 -12.40 47.95 14.78
C ARG A 119 -12.17 49.12 13.82
N ARG A 120 -13.30 49.74 13.46
CA ARG A 120 -13.62 51.18 13.38
C ARG A 120 -12.45 52.14 13.10
N PHE A 121 -12.65 53.01 12.11
CA PHE A 121 -12.22 54.41 12.17
C PHE A 121 -13.40 55.31 11.75
N PRO A 122 -13.50 56.52 12.33
CA PRO A 122 -14.63 57.45 12.17
C PRO A 122 -14.76 58.03 10.76
#